data_AF-D3Q921-F1
#
_entry.id   AF-D3Q921-F1
#
_cell.length_a   1.000
_cell.length_b   1.000
_cell.length_c   1.000
_cell.angle_alpha   90.00
_cell.angle_beta   90.00
_cell.angle_gamma   90.00
#
_symmetry.space_group_name_H-M   'P 1'
#
loop_
_entity.id
_entity.type
_entity.pdbx_description
1 polymer ?
#
loop_
_entity_poly.entity_id
_entity_poly.type
_entity_poly.pdbx_seq_one_letter_code
_entity_poly.pdbx_strand_id
1 'polypeptide(L)'
;MKSQQPKRNWIVGTVAVVAACAVAVVVAVFYFSGGLFSGEPPVIEDCADMDTAPKPSDEYQSEELGLESADDAEETPKGVSADGRYTVGVRDGMDAPEDTTVMLRHDGQDVDTSDVIPGGDYATAFGVNSSGDVIGGFEKSKVGGWVFRDEKFVELKGPDGSRDVEPRAIADDGTIVGYFGATYPTRVPVMWEPGEVKATELPIDDGLHGKAIGISSTGTIIGNVYDGKHPEKSESTYAWVWDTDGNGRKLSELVDFPSGKKHEESWAFDIACDWVVADTGSDFVKVKLTTGEVEVVKGIDESWDDAWDYQKTAVDGHGRVFGTEKTEDEDASAGIFDDGFTPLPGLEAKKSDEESNSIIDMSQDGCVGLGRRTSIGQPVWLTCHN
;
A
#
# COMPACT_ATOMS: atom_id res chain seq x y z
N MET A 1 -72.40 -31.36 37.99
CA MET A 1 -70.92 -31.28 37.88
C MET A 1 -70.59 -30.21 36.85
N LYS A 2 -70.09 -29.03 37.28
CA LYS A 2 -69.60 -27.98 36.37
C LYS A 2 -68.12 -28.26 36.10
N SER A 3 -67.74 -28.58 34.86
CA SER A 3 -66.33 -28.76 34.51
C SER A 3 -65.62 -27.42 34.56
N GLN A 4 -64.58 -27.32 35.39
CA GLN A 4 -63.64 -26.21 35.36
C GLN A 4 -62.89 -26.26 34.03
N GLN A 5 -63.12 -25.29 33.16
CA GLN A 5 -62.24 -25.08 32.01
C GLN A 5 -60.90 -24.50 32.50
N PRO A 6 -59.76 -25.04 32.03
CA PRO A 6 -58.45 -24.52 32.40
C PRO A 6 -58.29 -23.10 31.84
N LYS A 7 -57.88 -22.17 32.71
CA LYS A 7 -57.50 -20.81 32.31
C LYS A 7 -56.32 -20.91 31.34
N ARG A 8 -56.56 -20.60 30.07
CA ARG A 8 -55.50 -20.48 29.06
C ARG A 8 -54.54 -19.38 29.49
N ASN A 9 -53.27 -19.73 29.64
CA ASN A 9 -52.23 -18.83 30.08
C ASN A 9 -51.68 -18.09 28.85
N TRP A 10 -52.36 -17.00 28.46
CA TRP A 10 -52.06 -16.22 27.25
C TRP A 10 -50.62 -15.69 27.20
N ILE A 11 -49.99 -15.52 28.36
CA ILE A 11 -48.60 -15.05 28.50
C ILE A 11 -47.60 -15.99 27.82
N VAL A 12 -47.81 -17.31 27.89
CA VAL A 12 -46.90 -18.29 27.28
C VAL A 12 -46.97 -18.25 25.75
N GLY A 13 -48.16 -17.98 25.21
CA GLY A 13 -48.36 -17.83 23.76
C GLY A 13 -47.67 -16.59 23.20
N THR A 14 -47.75 -15.46 23.91
CA THR A 14 -47.14 -14.20 23.44
C THR A 14 -45.62 -14.25 23.42
N VAL A 15 -44.99 -14.84 24.44
CA VAL A 15 -43.51 -14.96 24.50
C VAL A 15 -42.97 -15.81 23.35
N ALA A 16 -43.65 -16.91 23.00
CA ALA A 16 -43.24 -17.77 21.88
C ALA A 16 -43.33 -17.06 20.53
N VAL A 17 -44.35 -16.22 20.30
CA VAL A 17 -44.51 -15.45 19.06
C VAL A 17 -43.42 -14.39 18.92
N VAL A 18 -43.09 -13.67 20.00
CA VAL A 18 -42.02 -12.66 19.97
C VAL A 18 -40.65 -13.30 19.69
N ALA A 19 -40.35 -14.44 20.32
CA ALA A 19 -39.12 -15.18 20.05
C ALA A 19 -39.03 -15.67 18.59
N ALA A 20 -40.13 -16.18 18.03
CA ALA A 20 -40.18 -16.61 16.64
C ALA A 20 -39.97 -15.45 15.66
N CYS A 21 -40.54 -14.27 15.93
CA CYS A 21 -40.31 -13.08 15.12
C CYS A 21 -38.86 -12.60 15.18
N ALA A 22 -38.22 -12.63 16.36
CA ALA A 22 -36.82 -12.26 16.50
C ALA A 22 -35.90 -13.20 15.70
N VAL A 23 -36.14 -14.52 15.77
CA VAL A 23 -35.40 -15.51 14.99
C VAL A 23 -35.61 -15.31 13.49
N ALA A 24 -36.85 -15.04 13.05
CA ALA A 24 -37.14 -14.79 11.64
C ALA A 24 -36.44 -13.54 11.10
N VAL A 25 -36.33 -12.47 11.90
CA VAL A 25 -35.58 -11.26 11.52
C VAL A 25 -34.09 -11.55 11.43
N VAL A 26 -33.51 -12.28 12.38
CA VAL A 26 -32.08 -12.68 12.33
C VAL A 26 -31.81 -13.54 11.09
N VAL A 27 -32.63 -14.55 10.82
CA VAL A 27 -32.49 -15.41 9.63
C VAL A 27 -32.65 -14.60 8.34
N ALA A 28 -33.60 -13.66 8.28
CA ALA A 28 -33.77 -12.79 7.11
C ALA A 28 -32.58 -11.86 6.92
N VAL A 29 -32.02 -11.29 8.00
CA VAL A 29 -30.79 -10.49 7.92
C VAL A 29 -29.64 -11.33 7.38
N PHE A 30 -29.42 -12.55 7.88
CA PHE A 30 -28.38 -13.45 7.35
C PHE A 30 -28.62 -13.85 5.89
N TYR A 31 -29.87 -14.13 5.48
CA TYR A 31 -30.19 -14.50 4.09
C TYR A 31 -30.07 -13.33 3.12
N PHE A 32 -30.48 -12.12 3.52
CA PHE A 32 -30.42 -10.94 2.64
C PHE A 32 -29.02 -10.31 2.61
N SER A 33 -28.27 -10.35 3.72
CA SER A 33 -26.86 -9.94 3.71
C SER A 33 -25.99 -10.92 2.93
N GLY A 34 -26.25 -12.24 2.99
CA GLY A 34 -25.52 -13.22 2.19
C GLY A 34 -25.80 -13.15 0.67
N GLY A 35 -26.92 -12.57 0.23
CA GLY A 35 -27.29 -12.48 -1.18
C GLY A 35 -26.97 -11.15 -1.87
N LEU A 36 -26.71 -10.08 -1.11
CA LEU A 36 -26.36 -8.76 -1.65
C LEU A 36 -24.86 -8.59 -1.96
N PHE A 37 -24.02 -9.52 -1.50
CA PHE A 37 -22.59 -9.56 -1.78
C PHE A 37 -22.19 -10.78 -2.62
N SER A 38 -23.12 -11.42 -3.34
CA SER A 38 -22.84 -12.63 -4.13
C SER A 38 -22.25 -12.34 -5.52
N GLY A 39 -21.61 -11.18 -5.72
CA GLY A 39 -20.58 -11.14 -6.75
C GLY A 39 -19.54 -12.15 -6.31
N GLU A 40 -19.22 -13.15 -7.15
CA GLU A 40 -18.02 -13.94 -6.90
C GLU A 40 -16.89 -12.92 -6.71
N PRO A 41 -16.16 -12.95 -5.57
CA PRO A 41 -15.02 -12.07 -5.43
C PRO A 41 -14.14 -12.27 -6.67
N PRO A 42 -13.59 -11.18 -7.25
CA PRO A 42 -12.69 -11.32 -8.38
C PRO A 42 -11.69 -12.42 -8.05
N VAL A 43 -11.59 -13.42 -8.91
CA VAL A 43 -10.58 -14.47 -8.76
C VAL A 43 -9.27 -13.74 -8.94
N ILE A 44 -8.63 -13.40 -7.83
CA ILE A 44 -7.26 -12.92 -7.83
C ILE A 44 -6.48 -14.08 -8.44
N GLU A 45 -5.88 -13.86 -9.61
CA GLU A 45 -4.96 -14.84 -10.17
C GLU A 45 -3.92 -15.09 -9.10
N ASP A 46 -3.86 -16.36 -8.66
CA ASP A 46 -2.98 -16.77 -7.59
C ASP A 46 -1.56 -16.36 -8.01
N CYS A 47 -0.81 -15.72 -7.12
CA CYS A 47 0.57 -15.31 -7.39
C CYS A 47 1.46 -16.47 -7.90
N ALA A 48 1.01 -17.71 -7.71
CA ALA A 48 1.61 -18.93 -8.22
C ALA A 48 1.52 -19.13 -9.74
N ASP A 49 0.57 -18.52 -10.46
CA ASP A 49 0.39 -18.72 -11.92
C ASP A 49 1.08 -17.64 -12.77
N MET A 50 1.84 -16.75 -12.14
CA MET A 50 2.55 -15.65 -12.77
C MET A 50 3.86 -16.06 -13.49
N ASP A 51 4.12 -17.34 -13.75
CA ASP A 51 5.38 -17.79 -14.40
C ASP A 51 5.55 -17.35 -15.88
N THR A 52 4.55 -16.71 -16.49
CA THR A 52 4.57 -16.27 -17.90
C THR A 52 4.73 -14.76 -18.11
N ALA A 53 5.32 -14.04 -17.16
CA ALA A 53 5.55 -12.60 -17.30
C ALA A 53 6.24 -12.26 -18.63
N PRO A 54 5.75 -11.25 -19.39
CA PRO A 54 6.46 -10.75 -20.55
C PRO A 54 7.87 -10.26 -20.15
N LYS A 55 8.85 -10.47 -21.04
CA LYS A 55 10.22 -10.05 -20.79
C LYS A 55 10.32 -8.52 -20.88
N PRO A 56 10.96 -7.85 -19.92
CA PRO A 56 10.83 -6.40 -19.79
C PRO A 56 11.37 -5.54 -20.94
N SER A 57 12.35 -5.98 -21.71
CA SER A 57 13.18 -5.03 -22.48
C SER A 57 12.55 -4.49 -23.76
N ASP A 58 11.51 -5.14 -24.30
CA ASP A 58 11.04 -4.85 -25.66
C ASP A 58 9.58 -4.32 -25.71
N GLU A 59 8.86 -4.33 -24.58
CA GLU A 59 7.38 -4.17 -24.59
C GLU A 59 6.83 -3.02 -23.75
N TYR A 60 7.63 -2.34 -22.90
CA TYR A 60 7.14 -1.13 -22.24
C TYR A 60 7.05 0.03 -23.21
N GLN A 61 5.89 0.68 -23.22
CA GLN A 61 5.76 2.02 -23.76
C GLN A 61 5.57 2.99 -22.61
N SER A 62 6.38 4.05 -22.63
CA SER A 62 6.06 5.25 -21.88
C SER A 62 4.98 6.00 -22.64
N GLU A 63 3.80 6.09 -22.07
CA GLU A 63 2.83 7.09 -22.51
C GLU A 63 3.08 8.34 -21.68
N GLU A 64 3.62 9.39 -22.33
CA GLU A 64 3.51 10.72 -21.75
C GLU A 64 2.02 11.01 -21.67
N LEU A 65 1.53 11.24 -20.47
CA LEU A 65 0.16 11.65 -20.31
C LEU A 65 -0.02 12.90 -21.16
N GLY A 66 -0.89 12.81 -22.16
CA GLY A 66 -1.36 13.94 -22.95
C GLY A 66 -2.21 14.91 -22.12
N LEU A 67 -1.81 15.14 -20.86
CA LEU A 67 -2.17 16.29 -20.06
C LEU A 67 -1.60 17.49 -20.81
N GLU A 68 -2.34 17.94 -21.83
CA GLU A 68 -2.22 19.28 -22.37
C GLU A 68 -2.21 20.18 -21.15
N SER A 69 -1.03 20.73 -20.84
CA SER A 69 -0.72 21.45 -19.61
C SER A 69 -1.94 22.26 -19.17
N ALA A 70 -2.72 21.70 -18.25
CA ALA A 70 -3.74 22.46 -17.56
C ALA A 70 -2.92 23.32 -16.60
N ASP A 71 -2.53 24.50 -17.13
CA ASP A 71 -1.72 25.54 -16.50
C ASP A 71 -1.17 25.15 -15.11
N ASP A 72 0.07 24.68 -15.09
CA ASP A 72 0.96 24.65 -13.91
C ASP A 72 0.60 23.74 -12.70
N ALA A 73 -0.34 22.80 -12.78
CA ALA A 73 -0.56 21.86 -11.64
C ALA A 73 0.50 20.74 -11.60
N GLU A 74 1.17 20.55 -10.47
CA GLU A 74 2.14 19.46 -10.28
C GLU A 74 1.42 18.19 -9.84
N GLU A 75 1.57 17.11 -10.62
CA GLU A 75 0.98 15.81 -10.30
C GLU A 75 2.03 14.87 -9.71
N THR A 76 1.82 14.44 -8.46
CA THR A 76 2.67 13.48 -7.77
C THR A 76 1.94 12.14 -7.65
N PRO A 77 2.26 11.13 -8.47
CA PRO A 77 1.69 9.80 -8.30
C PRO A 77 2.17 9.19 -6.99
N LYS A 78 1.33 8.32 -6.41
CA LYS A 78 1.55 7.75 -5.07
C LYS A 78 1.40 6.23 -5.04
N GLY A 79 0.49 5.66 -5.83
CA GLY A 79 0.39 4.20 -5.93
C GLY A 79 -0.47 3.69 -7.08
N VAL A 80 -0.32 2.41 -7.40
CA VAL A 80 -1.03 1.67 -8.44
C VAL A 80 -1.70 0.43 -7.84
N SER A 81 -2.88 0.05 -8.35
CA SER A 81 -3.54 -1.17 -7.90
C SER A 81 -2.80 -2.42 -8.41
N ALA A 82 -3.03 -3.55 -7.75
CA ALA A 82 -2.40 -4.82 -8.12
C ALA A 82 -2.66 -5.21 -9.59
N ASP A 83 -3.85 -4.92 -10.10
CA ASP A 83 -4.25 -5.15 -11.50
C ASP A 83 -3.84 -4.05 -12.48
N GLY A 84 -3.16 -2.99 -12.01
CA GLY A 84 -2.72 -1.87 -12.85
C GLY A 84 -3.83 -0.95 -13.37
N ARG A 85 -5.09 -1.21 -13.03
CA ARG A 85 -6.24 -0.47 -13.58
C ARG A 85 -6.48 0.85 -12.88
N TYR A 86 -6.14 0.93 -11.60
CA TYR A 86 -6.28 2.13 -10.81
C TYR A 86 -4.92 2.70 -10.44
N THR A 87 -4.85 4.03 -10.43
CA THR A 87 -3.73 4.74 -9.84
C THR A 87 -4.19 5.91 -9.04
N VAL A 88 -3.42 6.27 -8.03
CA VAL A 88 -3.68 7.43 -7.20
C VAL A 88 -2.48 8.33 -7.11
N GLY A 89 -2.77 9.59 -6.86
CA GLY A 89 -1.75 10.59 -6.58
C GLY A 89 -2.36 11.84 -6.01
N VAL A 90 -1.57 12.89 -6.12
CA VAL A 90 -1.88 14.22 -5.64
C VAL A 90 -1.68 15.19 -6.78
N ARG A 91 -2.60 16.15 -6.94
CA ARG A 91 -2.47 17.28 -7.84
C ARG A 91 -2.38 18.55 -6.99
N ASP A 92 -1.20 19.17 -6.99
CA ASP A 92 -0.92 20.39 -6.25
C ASP A 92 -1.20 21.62 -7.13
N GLY A 93 -2.05 22.52 -6.62
CA GLY A 93 -2.23 23.84 -7.24
C GLY A 93 -1.02 24.73 -6.96
N MET A 94 -0.28 25.14 -8.00
CA MET A 94 0.92 25.99 -7.83
C MET A 94 0.62 27.32 -7.11
N ASP A 95 -0.57 27.89 -7.31
CA ASP A 95 -0.94 29.20 -6.75
C ASP A 95 -1.37 29.13 -5.28
N ALA A 96 -1.72 27.94 -4.79
CA ALA A 96 -2.28 27.73 -3.46
C ALA A 96 -1.98 26.29 -3.04
N PRO A 97 -0.87 26.00 -2.33
CA PRO A 97 -0.54 24.65 -1.86
C PRO A 97 -1.57 24.09 -0.87
N GLU A 98 -2.52 24.92 -0.42
CA GLU A 98 -3.76 24.48 0.22
C GLU A 98 -4.72 23.71 -0.71
N ASP A 99 -4.69 23.93 -2.03
CA ASP A 99 -5.60 23.31 -3.00
C ASP A 99 -5.06 21.97 -3.54
N THR A 100 -4.59 21.12 -2.63
CA THR A 100 -4.20 19.75 -2.96
C THR A 100 -5.44 18.91 -3.25
N THR A 101 -5.54 18.34 -4.45
CA THR A 101 -6.62 17.42 -4.84
C THR A 101 -6.13 16.00 -5.01
N VAL A 102 -6.94 15.03 -4.59
CA VAL A 102 -6.65 13.61 -4.82
C VAL A 102 -6.90 13.28 -6.29
N MET A 103 -5.85 12.83 -6.98
CA MET A 103 -5.97 12.25 -8.31
C MET A 103 -6.33 10.77 -8.17
N LEU A 104 -7.41 10.34 -8.80
CA LEU A 104 -7.75 8.94 -9.01
C LEU A 104 -7.95 8.72 -10.52
N ARG A 105 -7.35 7.67 -11.06
CA ARG A 105 -7.54 7.28 -12.45
C ARG A 105 -7.96 5.83 -12.55
N HIS A 106 -8.79 5.53 -13.53
CA HIS A 106 -9.26 4.18 -13.87
C HIS A 106 -9.08 3.94 -15.36
N ASP A 107 -8.30 2.91 -15.73
CA ASP A 107 -7.95 2.57 -17.11
C ASP A 107 -7.40 3.80 -17.89
N GLY A 108 -6.55 4.58 -17.23
CA GLY A 108 -5.96 5.81 -17.79
C GLY A 108 -6.92 7.00 -17.88
N GLN A 109 -8.14 6.93 -17.35
CA GLN A 109 -9.09 8.04 -17.35
C GLN A 109 -9.21 8.67 -15.96
N ASP A 110 -9.24 10.00 -15.89
CA ASP A 110 -9.46 10.74 -14.64
C ASP A 110 -10.85 10.45 -14.08
N VAL A 111 -10.89 10.08 -12.80
CA VAL A 111 -12.10 9.93 -12.00
C VAL A 111 -12.28 11.21 -11.21
N ASP A 112 -13.40 11.90 -11.41
CA ASP A 112 -13.71 13.11 -10.66
C ASP A 112 -14.04 12.77 -9.20
N THR A 113 -13.12 13.12 -8.30
CA THR A 113 -13.24 12.93 -6.85
C THR A 113 -13.65 14.20 -6.12
N SER A 114 -13.76 15.34 -6.82
CA SER A 114 -13.83 16.68 -6.23
C SER A 114 -15.07 16.91 -5.36
N ASP A 115 -16.19 16.30 -5.71
CA ASP A 115 -17.46 16.40 -4.97
C ASP A 115 -17.56 15.45 -3.77
N VAL A 116 -16.67 14.44 -3.68
CA VAL A 116 -16.88 13.27 -2.81
C VAL A 116 -15.80 13.09 -1.76
N ILE A 117 -14.54 13.32 -2.12
CA ILE A 117 -13.48 13.45 -1.13
C ILE A 117 -13.60 14.87 -0.60
N PRO A 118 -13.99 15.08 0.68
CA PRO A 118 -14.16 16.41 1.21
C PRO A 118 -12.84 17.14 0.99
N GLY A 119 -12.84 18.10 0.05
CA GLY A 119 -11.72 18.94 -0.35
C GLY A 119 -11.35 19.90 0.76
N GLY A 120 -11.01 19.36 1.92
CA GLY A 120 -10.24 20.07 2.91
C GLY A 120 -8.83 20.20 2.36
N ASP A 121 -8.28 21.39 2.52
CA ASP A 121 -6.90 21.67 2.19
C ASP A 121 -6.01 20.49 2.67
N TYR A 122 -5.09 20.01 1.83
CA TYR A 122 -4.08 18.99 2.15
C TYR A 122 -4.54 17.51 2.22
N ALA A 123 -5.49 17.07 1.37
CA ALA A 123 -5.78 15.64 1.23
C ALA A 123 -4.74 14.93 0.34
N THR A 124 -4.06 13.92 0.89
CA THR A 124 -3.03 13.15 0.17
C THR A 124 -3.47 11.69 0.05
N ALA A 125 -3.52 11.15 -1.16
CA ALA A 125 -3.69 9.71 -1.37
C ALA A 125 -2.37 8.96 -1.16
N PHE A 126 -2.44 7.76 -0.58
CA PHE A 126 -1.27 6.92 -0.31
C PHE A 126 -1.28 5.60 -1.08
N GLY A 127 -2.45 5.06 -1.41
CA GLY A 127 -2.56 3.78 -2.12
C GLY A 127 -3.98 3.50 -2.61
N VAL A 128 -4.10 2.49 -3.47
CA VAL A 128 -5.36 2.06 -4.10
C VAL A 128 -5.36 0.55 -4.32
N ASN A 129 -6.52 -0.10 -4.18
CA ASN A 129 -6.67 -1.52 -4.48
C ASN A 129 -7.40 -1.76 -5.81
N SER A 130 -7.51 -3.02 -6.24
CA SER A 130 -8.13 -3.39 -7.52
C SER A 130 -9.66 -3.17 -7.57
N SER A 131 -10.28 -2.86 -6.43
CA SER A 131 -11.70 -2.44 -6.37
C SER A 131 -11.87 -0.93 -6.56
N GLY A 132 -10.78 -0.17 -6.63
CA GLY A 132 -10.79 1.29 -6.68
C GLY A 132 -10.95 1.96 -5.32
N ASP A 133 -10.78 1.24 -4.21
CA ASP A 133 -10.74 1.84 -2.88
C ASP A 133 -9.45 2.62 -2.73
N VAL A 134 -9.55 3.90 -2.34
CA VAL A 134 -8.38 4.77 -2.14
C VAL A 134 -8.19 5.06 -0.66
N ILE A 135 -6.95 4.98 -0.19
CA ILE A 135 -6.59 5.41 1.16
C ILE A 135 -5.75 6.68 1.14
N GLY A 136 -5.79 7.44 2.22
CA GLY A 136 -4.99 8.67 2.34
C GLY A 136 -4.99 9.29 3.72
N GLY A 137 -4.46 10.51 3.81
CA GLY A 137 -4.42 11.31 5.03
C GLY A 137 -4.59 12.81 4.79
N PHE A 138 -4.60 13.59 5.88
CA PHE A 138 -4.61 15.06 5.86
C PHE A 138 -3.36 15.62 6.55
N GLU A 139 -2.73 16.67 6.02
CA GLU A 139 -1.46 17.15 6.57
C GLU A 139 -1.59 18.19 7.70
N LYS A 140 -2.59 19.08 7.69
CA LYS A 140 -2.42 20.38 8.39
C LYS A 140 -2.86 20.53 9.84
N SER A 141 -3.58 19.58 10.47
CA SER A 141 -3.98 19.82 11.88
C SER A 141 -4.31 18.61 12.76
N LYS A 142 -4.56 17.45 12.16
CA LYS A 142 -4.53 16.12 12.77
C LYS A 142 -4.30 15.19 11.59
N VAL A 143 -3.25 14.36 11.59
CA VAL A 143 -3.13 13.36 10.54
C VAL A 143 -4.28 12.37 10.76
N GLY A 144 -5.36 12.58 10.01
CA GLY A 144 -6.57 11.78 10.03
C GLY A 144 -6.54 10.90 8.80
N GLY A 145 -6.29 9.61 9.01
CA GLY A 145 -6.36 8.63 7.94
C GLY A 145 -7.77 8.58 7.38
N TRP A 146 -7.90 8.27 6.10
CA TRP A 146 -9.20 8.10 5.47
C TRP A 146 -9.16 7.00 4.42
N VAL A 147 -10.35 6.49 4.11
CA VAL A 147 -10.62 5.61 2.98
C VAL A 147 -11.79 6.16 2.17
N PHE A 148 -11.66 6.13 0.86
CA PHE A 148 -12.70 6.39 -0.11
C PHE A 148 -13.11 5.06 -0.74
N ARG A 149 -14.36 4.64 -0.48
CA ARG A 149 -14.93 3.35 -0.91
C ARG A 149 -16.40 3.55 -1.25
N ASP A 150 -16.88 2.92 -2.33
CA ASP A 150 -18.29 3.01 -2.76
C ASP A 150 -18.80 4.46 -2.85
N GLU A 151 -17.99 5.36 -3.44
CA GLU A 151 -18.28 6.79 -3.54
C GLU A 151 -18.52 7.46 -2.18
N LYS A 152 -17.90 6.94 -1.11
CA LYS A 152 -18.04 7.48 0.24
C LYS A 152 -16.68 7.64 0.89
N PHE A 153 -16.51 8.81 1.48
CA PHE A 153 -15.40 9.11 2.37
C PHE A 153 -15.69 8.60 3.78
N VAL A 154 -14.71 7.90 4.37
CA VAL A 154 -14.75 7.40 5.74
C VAL A 154 -13.43 7.75 6.44
N GLU A 155 -13.51 8.49 7.54
CA GLU A 155 -12.36 8.77 8.41
C GLU A 155 -11.96 7.50 9.18
N LEU A 156 -10.72 7.08 9.04
CA LEU A 156 -10.10 5.99 9.79
C LEU A 156 -9.67 6.47 11.18
N LYS A 157 -9.79 5.59 12.17
CA LYS A 157 -9.46 5.86 13.57
C LYS A 157 -8.40 4.87 14.02
N GLY A 158 -7.39 5.35 14.72
CA GLY A 158 -6.49 4.48 15.46
C GLY A 158 -7.11 4.00 16.78
N PRO A 159 -6.35 3.29 17.62
CA PRO A 159 -6.75 2.91 18.97
C PRO A 159 -7.17 4.11 19.83
N ASP A 160 -7.86 3.85 20.95
CA ASP A 160 -8.41 4.94 21.77
C ASP A 160 -7.31 5.85 22.32
N GLY A 161 -7.41 7.16 22.04
CA GLY A 161 -6.41 8.15 22.45
C GLY A 161 -5.24 8.31 21.48
N SER A 162 -5.20 7.50 20.41
CA SER A 162 -4.26 7.68 19.31
C SER A 162 -4.40 9.06 18.66
N ARG A 163 -3.29 9.55 18.12
CA ARG A 163 -3.21 10.73 17.26
C ARG A 163 -2.39 10.33 16.04
N ASP A 164 -2.59 11.08 14.97
CA ASP A 164 -1.78 10.98 13.76
C ASP A 164 -1.84 9.59 13.12
N VAL A 165 -3.04 9.27 12.66
CA VAL A 165 -3.38 8.01 11.99
C VAL A 165 -2.99 8.13 10.53
N GLU A 166 -2.08 7.28 10.07
CA GLU A 166 -1.60 7.30 8.69
C GLU A 166 -1.72 5.90 8.07
N PRO A 167 -2.72 5.66 7.21
CA PRO A 167 -2.74 4.46 6.39
C PRO A 167 -1.62 4.56 5.35
N ARG A 168 -1.01 3.43 4.99
CA ARG A 168 0.16 3.38 4.10
C ARG A 168 -0.06 2.47 2.90
N ALA A 169 -0.78 1.35 3.08
CA ALA A 169 -1.09 0.42 2.01
C ALA A 169 -2.47 -0.21 2.22
N ILE A 170 -3.09 -0.65 1.14
CA ILE A 170 -4.39 -1.32 1.10
C ILE A 170 -4.31 -2.56 0.20
N ALA A 171 -4.82 -3.69 0.67
CA ALA A 171 -4.94 -4.93 -0.10
C ALA A 171 -6.27 -5.00 -0.87
N ASP A 172 -6.37 -5.94 -1.81
CA ASP A 172 -7.55 -6.14 -2.66
C ASP A 172 -8.81 -6.58 -1.89
N ASP A 173 -8.64 -7.24 -0.74
CA ASP A 173 -9.75 -7.57 0.16
C ASP A 173 -10.25 -6.35 0.95
N GLY A 174 -9.58 -5.21 0.83
CA GLY A 174 -9.88 -3.97 1.52
C GLY A 174 -9.23 -3.83 2.90
N THR A 175 -8.33 -4.73 3.28
CA THR A 175 -7.49 -4.62 4.49
C THR A 175 -6.52 -3.45 4.32
N ILE A 176 -6.43 -2.59 5.33
CA ILE A 176 -5.55 -1.41 5.31
C ILE A 176 -4.51 -1.57 6.40
N VAL A 177 -3.27 -1.15 6.12
CA VAL A 177 -2.19 -1.13 7.11
C VAL A 177 -1.55 0.25 7.20
N GLY A 178 -0.91 0.53 8.33
CA GLY A 178 -0.23 1.80 8.53
C GLY A 178 0.33 1.95 9.94
N TYR A 179 0.23 3.16 10.48
CA TYR A 179 0.65 3.45 11.84
C TYR A 179 -0.20 4.55 12.49
N PHE A 180 -0.07 4.69 13.81
CA PHE A 180 -0.44 5.92 14.51
C PHE A 180 0.70 6.42 15.39
N GLY A 181 0.70 7.71 15.73
CA GLY A 181 1.64 8.33 16.66
C GLY A 181 2.33 9.56 16.09
N ALA A 182 2.20 10.70 16.79
CA ALA A 182 2.59 12.04 16.33
C ALA A 182 4.06 12.21 15.96
N THR A 183 4.94 11.59 16.73
CA THR A 183 6.38 11.84 16.64
C THR A 183 7.13 10.55 16.86
N TYR A 184 8.27 10.43 16.18
CA TYR A 184 9.26 9.45 16.58
C TYR A 184 9.65 9.66 18.06
N PRO A 185 9.82 8.58 18.82
CA PRO A 185 9.72 7.18 18.40
C PRO A 185 8.33 6.58 18.44
N THR A 186 7.31 7.25 18.97
CA THR A 186 6.03 6.69 19.45
C THR A 186 5.09 6.05 18.42
N ARG A 187 5.56 5.74 17.21
CA ARG A 187 4.74 5.09 16.19
C ARG A 187 4.44 3.64 16.55
N VAL A 188 3.21 3.24 16.31
CA VAL A 188 2.72 1.88 16.53
C VAL A 188 2.12 1.38 15.22
N PRO A 189 2.58 0.23 14.70
CA PRO A 189 2.02 -0.34 13.48
C PRO A 189 0.57 -0.81 13.74
N VAL A 190 -0.32 -0.57 12.77
CA VAL A 190 -1.74 -0.94 12.89
C VAL A 190 -2.29 -1.51 11.59
N MET A 191 -3.43 -2.18 11.74
CA MET A 191 -4.24 -2.72 10.65
C MET A 191 -5.72 -2.36 10.86
N TRP A 192 -6.42 -2.07 9.77
CA TRP A 192 -7.87 -2.01 9.71
C TRP A 192 -8.38 -3.21 8.91
N GLU A 193 -9.26 -4.00 9.53
CA GLU A 193 -9.97 -5.07 8.83
C GLU A 193 -10.89 -4.47 7.74
N PRO A 194 -11.23 -5.24 6.68
CA PRO A 194 -12.08 -4.76 5.61
C PRO A 194 -13.40 -4.14 6.09
N GLY A 195 -13.52 -2.82 5.89
CA GLY A 195 -14.72 -2.05 6.22
C GLY A 195 -14.79 -1.56 7.67
N GLU A 196 -13.81 -1.92 8.50
CA GLU A 196 -13.69 -1.41 9.86
C GLU A 196 -13.03 -0.04 9.91
N VAL A 197 -13.51 0.81 10.81
CA VAL A 197 -13.00 2.17 10.98
C VAL A 197 -11.94 2.25 12.06
N LYS A 198 -11.96 1.35 13.04
CA LYS A 198 -11.03 1.34 14.16
C LYS A 198 -9.89 0.36 13.90
N ALA A 199 -8.67 0.84 14.00
CA ALA A 199 -7.48 0.02 13.82
C ALA A 199 -7.23 -0.90 15.03
N THR A 200 -6.61 -2.04 14.75
CA THR A 200 -6.00 -2.95 15.71
C THR A 200 -4.48 -2.78 15.66
N GLU A 201 -3.83 -2.81 16.83
CA GLU A 201 -2.37 -2.78 16.93
C GLU A 201 -1.76 -4.09 16.42
N LEU A 202 -0.75 -3.97 15.55
CA LEU A 202 0.06 -5.10 15.14
C LEU A 202 1.12 -5.38 16.21
N PRO A 203 1.26 -6.63 16.67
CA PRO A 203 2.18 -6.98 17.75
C PRO A 203 3.64 -6.78 17.31
N ILE A 204 4.42 -6.17 18.19
CA ILE A 204 5.87 -6.01 18.10
C ILE A 204 6.47 -6.31 19.48
N ASP A 205 7.77 -6.54 19.55
CA ASP A 205 8.43 -6.79 20.83
C ASP A 205 8.33 -5.57 21.77
N ASP A 206 8.28 -5.84 23.07
CA ASP A 206 8.18 -4.83 24.11
C ASP A 206 9.28 -3.75 24.00
N GLY A 207 8.87 -2.49 24.05
CA GLY A 207 9.78 -1.34 23.99
C GLY A 207 10.24 -0.97 22.59
N LEU A 208 9.80 -1.70 21.56
CA LEU A 208 9.96 -1.31 20.18
C LEU A 208 8.81 -0.41 19.71
N HIS A 209 9.06 0.24 18.59
CA HIS A 209 8.12 1.08 17.86
C HIS A 209 8.20 0.77 16.38
N GLY A 210 7.18 1.11 15.60
CA GLY A 210 7.25 0.79 14.18
C GLY A 210 6.14 1.34 13.33
N LYS A 211 6.20 0.97 12.05
CA LYS A 211 5.19 1.27 11.03
C LYS A 211 5.02 0.07 10.13
N ALA A 212 3.77 -0.28 9.81
CA ALA A 212 3.48 -1.11 8.65
C ALA A 212 3.45 -0.21 7.41
N ILE A 213 4.04 -0.67 6.32
CA ILE A 213 4.25 0.14 5.11
C ILE A 213 3.64 -0.48 3.86
N GLY A 214 3.49 -1.81 3.83
CA GLY A 214 3.05 -2.56 2.66
C GLY A 214 2.26 -3.80 3.09
N ILE A 215 1.32 -4.22 2.25
CA ILE A 215 0.52 -5.42 2.43
C ILE A 215 0.33 -6.08 1.06
N SER A 216 0.56 -7.39 0.97
CA SER A 216 0.37 -8.12 -0.29
C SER A 216 -1.07 -8.58 -0.48
N SER A 217 -1.40 -9.04 -1.71
CA SER A 217 -2.70 -9.66 -2.02
C SER A 217 -3.03 -10.89 -1.18
N THR A 218 -2.02 -11.52 -0.56
CA THR A 218 -2.21 -12.66 0.36
C THR A 218 -2.47 -12.22 1.80
N GLY A 219 -2.43 -10.92 2.10
CA GLY A 219 -2.57 -10.36 3.45
C GLY A 219 -1.29 -10.39 4.28
N THR A 220 -0.14 -10.70 3.69
CA THR A 220 1.16 -10.57 4.38
C THR A 220 1.56 -9.11 4.48
N ILE A 221 1.96 -8.65 5.66
CA ILE A 221 2.26 -7.25 5.94
C ILE A 221 3.76 -7.09 6.16
N ILE A 222 4.35 -6.01 5.64
CA ILE A 222 5.73 -5.63 5.92
C ILE A 222 5.82 -4.26 6.59
N GLY A 223 6.95 -4.02 7.24
CA GLY A 223 7.19 -2.76 7.92
C GLY A 223 8.58 -2.62 8.50
N ASN A 224 8.73 -1.57 9.29
CA ASN A 224 9.99 -1.20 9.93
C ASN A 224 9.76 -1.00 11.42
N VAL A 225 10.57 -1.66 12.24
CA VAL A 225 10.50 -1.62 13.71
C VAL A 225 11.84 -1.16 14.27
N TYR A 226 11.85 -0.33 15.31
CA TYR A 226 13.06 0.30 15.85
C TYR A 226 12.99 0.47 17.38
N ASP A 227 14.15 0.62 18.03
CA ASP A 227 14.34 0.60 19.50
C ASP A 227 13.92 1.88 20.25
N GLY A 228 13.30 2.82 19.52
CA GLY A 228 12.82 4.08 20.06
C GLY A 228 13.86 5.19 20.20
N LYS A 229 15.11 4.99 19.77
CA LYS A 229 15.97 6.12 19.41
C LYS A 229 15.47 6.66 18.05
N HIS A 230 15.63 7.97 17.82
CA HIS A 230 15.18 8.61 16.58
C HIS A 230 15.67 7.82 15.37
N PRO A 231 14.82 7.41 14.39
CA PRO A 231 15.23 6.47 13.33
C PRO A 231 16.41 6.96 12.51
N GLU A 232 16.49 8.27 12.23
CA GLU A 232 17.64 8.90 11.54
C GLU A 232 18.97 8.79 12.31
N LYS A 233 18.93 8.36 13.58
CA LYS A 233 20.10 8.17 14.45
C LYS A 233 20.04 6.85 15.20
N SER A 234 19.08 5.98 14.89
CA SER A 234 18.92 4.72 15.61
C SER A 234 19.82 3.72 14.94
N GLU A 235 20.76 3.20 15.71
CA GLU A 235 21.66 2.12 15.31
C GLU A 235 20.92 0.77 15.10
N SER A 236 19.58 0.77 15.01
CA SER A 236 18.75 -0.44 15.06
C SER A 236 17.35 -0.20 14.48
N THR A 237 17.24 -0.26 13.15
CA THR A 237 15.95 -0.50 12.48
C THR A 237 15.90 -1.95 12.00
N TYR A 238 14.73 -2.58 12.04
CA TYR A 238 14.53 -3.96 11.61
C TYR A 238 13.41 -4.01 10.57
N ALA A 239 13.70 -4.65 9.43
CA ALA A 239 12.68 -5.11 8.51
C ALA A 239 11.81 -6.15 9.24
N TRP A 240 10.51 -5.94 9.20
CA TRP A 240 9.54 -6.72 9.97
C TRP A 240 8.45 -7.27 9.06
N VAL A 241 7.97 -8.47 9.38
CA VAL A 241 6.90 -9.16 8.65
C VAL A 241 5.83 -9.57 9.64
N TRP A 242 4.56 -9.28 9.34
CA TRP A 242 3.40 -9.87 10.02
C TRP A 242 2.68 -10.81 9.06
N ASP A 243 2.37 -12.01 9.54
CA ASP A 243 1.52 -12.95 8.79
C ASP A 243 0.04 -12.54 8.83
N THR A 244 -0.82 -13.28 8.14
CA THR A 244 -2.27 -13.00 8.03
C THR A 244 -3.00 -13.09 9.38
N ASP A 245 -2.41 -13.78 10.36
CA ASP A 245 -2.92 -13.84 11.74
C ASP A 245 -2.41 -12.66 12.59
N GLY A 246 -1.62 -11.76 12.00
CA GLY A 246 -1.01 -10.61 12.63
C GLY A 246 0.23 -10.93 13.45
N ASN A 247 0.81 -12.14 13.38
CA ASN A 247 2.01 -12.46 14.18
C ASN A 247 3.25 -11.82 13.54
N GLY A 248 3.90 -10.92 14.28
CA GLY A 248 5.09 -10.20 13.85
C GLY A 248 6.40 -10.92 14.15
N ARG A 249 7.37 -10.83 13.23
CA ARG A 249 8.77 -11.25 13.43
C ARG A 249 9.73 -10.47 12.53
N LYS A 250 11.02 -10.50 12.86
CA LYS A 250 12.07 -9.89 12.01
C LYS A 250 12.19 -10.66 10.71
N LEU A 251 12.44 -9.96 9.60
CA LEU A 251 12.72 -10.60 8.31
C LEU A 251 13.96 -11.51 8.38
N SER A 252 14.98 -11.12 9.15
CA SER A 252 16.20 -11.91 9.38
C SER A 252 15.99 -13.19 10.20
N GLU A 253 14.82 -13.39 10.80
CA GLU A 253 14.46 -14.67 11.44
C GLU A 253 13.85 -15.66 10.45
N LEU A 254 13.42 -15.17 9.28
CA LEU A 254 12.86 -15.98 8.20
C LEU A 254 13.92 -16.47 7.23
N VAL A 255 14.99 -15.69 7.05
CA VAL A 255 16.01 -15.95 6.03
C VAL A 255 17.42 -15.62 6.50
N ASP A 256 18.39 -16.32 5.93
CA ASP A 256 19.82 -16.03 6.13
C ASP A 256 20.29 -15.01 5.09
N PHE A 257 20.66 -13.80 5.54
CA PHE A 257 21.17 -12.78 4.63
C PHE A 257 22.61 -13.09 4.16
N PRO A 258 22.97 -12.81 2.89
CA PRO A 258 24.23 -13.24 2.28
C PRO A 258 25.52 -12.72 2.94
N SER A 259 25.48 -11.56 3.59
CA SER A 259 26.70 -10.88 4.06
C SER A 259 27.40 -11.57 5.24
N GLY A 260 26.72 -12.49 5.94
CA GLY A 260 27.21 -13.14 7.16
C GLY A 260 27.47 -12.19 8.34
N LYS A 261 27.21 -10.89 8.18
CA LYS A 261 27.22 -9.93 9.29
C LYS A 261 25.92 -10.06 10.06
N LYS A 262 25.99 -9.91 11.38
CA LYS A 262 24.76 -9.67 12.15
C LYS A 262 24.24 -8.32 11.72
N HIS A 263 23.16 -8.33 10.96
CA HIS A 263 22.49 -7.13 10.51
C HIS A 263 21.77 -6.54 11.73
N GLU A 264 22.44 -5.59 12.39
CA GLU A 264 21.84 -4.77 13.45
C GLU A 264 20.78 -3.82 12.86
N GLU A 265 20.84 -3.62 11.53
CA GLU A 265 19.98 -2.74 10.77
C GLU A 265 19.41 -3.43 9.53
N SER A 266 18.13 -3.23 9.23
CA SER A 266 17.46 -3.63 8.00
C SER A 266 16.17 -2.83 7.83
N TRP A 267 15.73 -2.65 6.58
CA TRP A 267 14.52 -1.93 6.22
C TRP A 267 13.75 -2.68 5.15
N ALA A 268 12.44 -2.82 5.34
CA ALA A 268 11.56 -3.24 4.27
C ALA A 268 11.15 -2.01 3.44
N PHE A 269 11.09 -2.16 2.12
CA PHE A 269 10.68 -1.10 1.19
C PHE A 269 9.32 -1.39 0.59
N ASP A 270 9.16 -2.58 0.02
CA ASP A 270 7.97 -2.95 -0.73
C ASP A 270 7.69 -4.46 -0.70
N ILE A 271 6.43 -4.83 -0.94
CA ILE A 271 5.96 -6.21 -1.04
C ILE A 271 4.95 -6.36 -2.19
N ALA A 272 5.16 -7.38 -3.02
CA ALA A 272 4.15 -7.85 -3.96
C ALA A 272 4.11 -9.38 -3.90
N CYS A 273 2.89 -9.93 -3.83
CA CYS A 273 2.71 -11.37 -3.61
C CYS A 273 3.49 -11.87 -2.38
N ASP A 274 4.51 -12.71 -2.59
CA ASP A 274 5.39 -13.24 -1.56
C ASP A 274 6.83 -12.69 -1.65
N TRP A 275 7.08 -11.73 -2.53
CA TRP A 275 8.36 -11.07 -2.69
C TRP A 275 8.43 -9.79 -1.88
N VAL A 276 9.46 -9.67 -1.05
CA VAL A 276 9.79 -8.47 -0.27
C VAL A 276 11.11 -7.92 -0.75
N VAL A 277 11.17 -6.61 -1.01
CA VAL A 277 12.45 -5.91 -1.17
C VAL A 277 12.85 -5.25 0.13
N ALA A 278 14.09 -5.49 0.54
CA ALA A 278 14.64 -4.98 1.77
C ALA A 278 16.10 -4.53 1.60
N ASP A 279 16.51 -3.53 2.38
CA ASP A 279 17.92 -3.23 2.62
C ASP A 279 18.33 -3.91 3.92
N THR A 280 19.50 -4.55 3.91
CA THR A 280 20.08 -5.23 5.06
C THR A 280 21.17 -4.37 5.75
N GLY A 281 21.36 -3.11 5.35
CA GLY A 281 22.45 -2.24 5.76
C GLY A 281 23.80 -2.56 5.10
N SER A 282 23.86 -3.61 4.27
CA SER A 282 25.01 -3.88 3.40
C SER A 282 24.62 -4.25 1.98
N ASP A 283 23.45 -4.87 1.82
CA ASP A 283 22.97 -5.32 0.53
C ASP A 283 21.49 -5.01 0.41
N PHE A 284 21.07 -4.56 -0.77
CA PHE A 284 19.68 -4.66 -1.19
C PHE A 284 19.39 -6.10 -1.59
N VAL A 285 18.31 -6.65 -1.03
CA VAL A 285 17.89 -8.03 -1.28
C VAL A 285 16.42 -8.05 -1.68
N LYS A 286 16.07 -9.04 -2.50
CA LYS A 286 14.69 -9.50 -2.62
C LYS A 286 14.56 -10.86 -1.95
N VAL A 287 13.47 -11.03 -1.20
CA VAL A 287 13.21 -12.21 -0.37
C VAL A 287 11.88 -12.81 -0.76
N LYS A 288 11.87 -14.09 -1.11
CA LYS A 288 10.63 -14.84 -1.31
C LYS A 288 10.22 -15.51 -0.01
N LEU A 289 9.18 -14.98 0.65
CA LEU A 289 8.81 -15.36 2.01
C LEU A 289 8.39 -16.83 2.15
N THR A 290 7.79 -17.41 1.09
CA THR A 290 7.30 -18.79 1.10
C THR A 290 8.43 -19.83 1.08
N THR A 291 9.51 -19.54 0.36
CA THR A 291 10.65 -20.44 0.18
C THR A 291 11.84 -20.09 1.06
N GLY A 292 11.88 -18.86 1.57
CA GLY A 292 13.04 -18.29 2.25
C GLY A 292 14.20 -17.98 1.30
N GLU A 293 13.94 -17.96 -0.02
CA GLU A 293 14.92 -17.59 -1.03
C GLU A 293 15.31 -16.12 -0.90
N VAL A 294 16.61 -15.85 -1.00
CA VAL A 294 17.18 -14.50 -0.91
C VAL A 294 18.10 -14.30 -2.09
N GLU A 295 17.87 -13.22 -2.83
CA GLU A 295 18.72 -12.78 -3.92
C GLU A 295 19.21 -11.36 -3.66
N VAL A 296 20.51 -11.13 -3.85
CA VAL A 296 21.08 -9.77 -3.82
C VAL A 296 20.68 -9.04 -5.10
N VAL A 297 20.06 -7.88 -4.94
CA VAL A 297 19.70 -6.98 -6.04
C VAL A 297 20.95 -6.22 -6.46
N LYS A 298 21.55 -6.62 -7.59
CA LYS A 298 22.77 -6.00 -8.12
C LYS A 298 22.44 -4.64 -8.75
N GLY A 299 23.33 -3.67 -8.60
CA GLY A 299 23.25 -2.36 -9.27
C GLY A 299 22.65 -1.24 -8.43
N ILE A 300 22.16 -1.53 -7.23
CA ILE A 300 21.78 -0.50 -6.27
C ILE A 300 23.02 -0.12 -5.46
N ASP A 301 23.49 1.13 -5.59
CA ASP A 301 24.65 1.63 -4.84
C ASP A 301 24.30 1.74 -3.34
N GLU A 302 25.25 1.34 -2.49
CA GLU A 302 25.10 1.12 -1.05
C GLU A 302 25.18 2.43 -0.23
N SER A 303 25.32 3.60 -0.85
CA SER A 303 25.50 4.87 -0.13
C SER A 303 24.18 5.39 0.49
N TRP A 304 23.93 4.90 1.71
CA TRP A 304 22.85 5.30 2.61
C TRP A 304 22.62 6.82 2.74
N ASP A 305 23.69 7.62 2.62
CA ASP A 305 23.62 9.08 2.82
C ASP A 305 22.85 9.82 1.70
N ASP A 306 22.71 9.22 0.50
CA ASP A 306 22.00 9.83 -0.64
C ASP A 306 20.71 9.08 -1.06
N ALA A 307 20.43 7.93 -0.41
CA ALA A 307 19.37 7.00 -0.83
C ALA A 307 17.95 7.44 -0.44
N TRP A 308 17.80 8.27 0.61
CA TRP A 308 16.50 8.65 1.17
C TRP A 308 15.58 9.38 0.20
N ASP A 309 16.13 10.18 -0.72
CA ASP A 309 15.32 10.99 -1.65
C ASP A 309 15.04 10.29 -2.99
N TYR A 310 15.82 9.26 -3.37
CA TYR A 310 15.85 8.79 -4.77
C TYR A 310 15.54 7.31 -4.98
N GLN A 311 15.60 6.47 -3.95
CA GLN A 311 15.38 5.03 -4.09
C GLN A 311 14.00 4.63 -3.55
N LYS A 312 12.97 5.04 -4.29
CA LYS A 312 11.71 4.30 -4.25
C LYS A 312 11.94 3.02 -5.04
N THR A 313 11.94 1.90 -4.32
CA THR A 313 12.10 0.58 -4.89
C THR A 313 10.76 -0.11 -4.82
N ALA A 314 10.30 -0.63 -5.96
CA ALA A 314 9.09 -1.43 -6.04
C ALA A 314 9.43 -2.86 -6.44
N VAL A 315 8.57 -3.81 -6.10
CA VAL A 315 8.67 -5.20 -6.53
C VAL A 315 7.32 -5.66 -7.07
N ASP A 316 7.35 -6.50 -8.10
CA ASP A 316 6.12 -7.10 -8.62
C ASP A 316 5.95 -8.56 -8.14
N GLY A 317 4.84 -9.19 -8.53
CA GLY A 317 4.52 -10.57 -8.19
C GLY A 317 5.49 -11.60 -8.77
N HIS A 318 6.32 -11.20 -9.74
CA HIS A 318 7.37 -12.03 -10.33
C HIS A 318 8.72 -11.90 -9.61
N GLY A 319 8.82 -10.99 -8.62
CA GLY A 319 10.08 -10.68 -7.94
C GLY A 319 11.05 -9.87 -8.80
N ARG A 320 10.55 -9.15 -9.82
CA ARG A 320 11.35 -8.14 -10.52
C ARG A 320 11.39 -6.89 -9.66
N VAL A 321 12.59 -6.34 -9.48
CA VAL A 321 12.81 -5.16 -8.64
C VAL A 321 12.95 -3.95 -9.55
N PHE A 322 12.15 -2.92 -9.30
CA PHE A 322 12.13 -1.67 -10.04
C PHE A 322 12.66 -0.57 -9.16
N GLY A 323 13.41 0.37 -9.73
CA GLY A 323 13.89 1.52 -8.98
C GLY A 323 14.72 2.45 -9.83
N THR A 324 15.56 3.22 -9.17
CA THR A 324 16.37 4.27 -9.79
C THR A 324 17.85 3.95 -9.66
N GLU A 325 18.59 3.97 -10.76
CA GLU A 325 20.06 3.92 -10.76
C GLU A 325 20.61 5.33 -11.05
N LYS A 326 21.48 5.83 -10.16
CA LYS A 326 22.24 7.05 -10.41
C LYS A 326 23.43 6.74 -11.32
N THR A 327 23.60 7.54 -12.34
CA THR A 327 24.79 7.51 -13.19
C THR A 327 25.93 8.32 -12.56
N GLU A 328 27.16 8.18 -13.08
CA GLU A 328 28.33 8.96 -12.63
C GLU A 328 28.12 10.49 -12.73
N ASP A 329 27.18 10.94 -13.56
CA ASP A 329 26.87 12.35 -13.82
C ASP A 329 25.70 12.88 -12.94
N GLU A 330 25.33 12.19 -11.86
CA GLU A 330 24.17 12.50 -10.97
C GLU A 330 22.77 12.38 -11.61
N ASP A 331 22.71 12.15 -12.91
CA ASP A 331 21.48 11.81 -13.63
C ASP A 331 20.93 10.46 -13.16
N ALA A 332 19.61 10.35 -12.97
CA ALA A 332 18.97 9.15 -12.42
C ALA A 332 18.02 8.52 -13.46
N SER A 333 18.28 7.26 -13.81
CA SER A 333 17.40 6.50 -14.72
C SER A 333 16.50 5.58 -13.89
N ALA A 334 15.24 5.49 -14.28
CA ALA A 334 14.34 4.47 -13.74
C ALA A 334 14.45 3.19 -14.57
N GLY A 335 14.47 2.03 -13.91
CA GLY A 335 14.74 0.76 -14.55
C GLY A 335 14.43 -0.45 -13.70
N ILE A 336 14.83 -1.61 -14.20
CA ILE A 336 14.64 -2.93 -13.59
C ILE A 336 16.01 -3.48 -13.20
N PHE A 337 16.10 -4.04 -12.00
CA PHE A 337 17.26 -4.75 -11.50
C PHE A 337 17.07 -6.27 -11.71
N ASP A 338 17.37 -6.76 -12.92
CA ASP A 338 17.34 -8.17 -13.32
C ASP A 338 18.72 -8.60 -13.81
N ASP A 339 19.53 -9.17 -12.91
CA ASP A 339 20.95 -9.47 -13.14
C ASP A 339 21.84 -8.26 -13.55
N GLY A 340 21.37 -7.07 -13.23
CA GLY A 340 21.98 -5.78 -13.52
C GLY A 340 20.89 -4.73 -13.73
N PHE A 341 21.27 -3.48 -13.93
CA PHE A 341 20.30 -2.43 -14.22
C PHE A 341 19.95 -2.38 -15.71
N THR A 342 18.65 -2.45 -16.02
CA THR A 342 18.08 -2.26 -17.35
C THR A 342 17.17 -1.03 -17.32
N PRO A 343 17.53 0.09 -17.96
CA PRO A 343 16.68 1.27 -18.03
C PRO A 343 15.34 0.97 -18.69
N LEU A 344 14.27 1.58 -18.19
CA LEU A 344 12.94 1.49 -18.79
C LEU A 344 12.82 2.47 -19.97
N PRO A 345 12.29 2.05 -21.13
CA PRO A 345 12.10 2.93 -22.28
C PRO A 345 11.32 4.20 -21.94
N GLY A 346 11.89 5.37 -22.27
CA GLY A 346 11.29 6.68 -22.00
C GLY A 346 11.55 7.23 -20.58
N LEU A 347 12.24 6.46 -19.72
CA LEU A 347 12.70 6.88 -18.40
C LEU A 347 14.23 6.88 -18.29
N GLU A 348 14.93 6.82 -19.42
CA GLU A 348 16.37 7.01 -19.47
C GLU A 348 16.72 8.46 -19.14
N ALA A 349 17.72 8.64 -18.29
CA ALA A 349 18.19 9.98 -17.98
C ALA A 349 18.91 10.60 -19.19
N LYS A 350 18.67 11.89 -19.43
CA LYS A 350 19.33 12.66 -20.50
C LYS A 350 20.47 13.48 -19.88
N LYS A 351 21.68 13.31 -20.43
CA LYS A 351 22.98 13.89 -20.00
C LYS A 351 23.07 15.42 -19.85
N SER A 352 21.99 16.19 -19.93
CA SER A 352 22.06 17.65 -19.97
C SER A 352 21.13 18.40 -19.02
N ASP A 353 20.18 17.73 -18.39
CA ASP A 353 18.99 18.41 -17.88
C ASP A 353 18.75 18.24 -16.35
N GLU A 354 19.73 17.73 -15.58
CA GLU A 354 19.57 17.40 -14.14
C GLU A 354 18.27 16.60 -13.88
N GLU A 355 17.95 15.67 -14.80
CA GLU A 355 16.72 14.89 -14.72
C GLU A 355 16.92 13.67 -13.84
N SER A 356 16.23 13.63 -12.71
CA SER A 356 16.07 12.42 -11.92
C SER A 356 14.73 11.77 -12.25
N ASN A 357 14.77 10.64 -12.95
CA ASN A 357 13.60 9.80 -13.19
C ASN A 357 13.51 8.76 -12.08
N SER A 358 12.35 8.63 -11.45
CA SER A 358 12.13 7.64 -10.39
C SER A 358 10.93 6.77 -10.66
N ILE A 359 11.01 5.49 -10.28
CA ILE A 359 9.83 4.63 -10.12
C ILE A 359 9.22 4.91 -8.76
N ILE A 360 7.90 4.98 -8.71
CA ILE A 360 7.14 5.22 -7.49
C ILE A 360 6.47 3.95 -7.01
N ASP A 361 5.81 3.22 -7.92
CA ASP A 361 5.06 2.02 -7.62
C ASP A 361 4.85 1.16 -8.89
N MET A 362 4.50 -0.11 -8.72
CA MET A 362 4.34 -1.09 -9.79
C MET A 362 3.18 -2.06 -9.52
N SER A 363 2.40 -2.39 -10.54
CA SER A 363 1.34 -3.41 -10.45
C SER A 363 1.93 -4.80 -10.20
N GLN A 364 1.10 -5.75 -9.70
CA GLN A 364 1.60 -7.08 -9.34
C GLN A 364 2.04 -7.90 -10.56
N ASP A 365 1.45 -7.68 -11.74
CA ASP A 365 1.92 -8.28 -13.00
C ASP A 365 3.15 -7.55 -13.59
N GLY A 366 3.58 -6.45 -12.96
CA GLY A 366 4.60 -5.53 -13.42
C GLY A 366 4.30 -4.88 -14.75
N CYS A 367 3.06 -4.95 -15.26
CA CYS A 367 2.72 -4.36 -16.55
C CYS A 367 2.45 -2.87 -16.45
N VAL A 368 2.01 -2.36 -15.30
CA VAL A 368 1.68 -0.95 -15.10
C VAL A 368 2.56 -0.36 -14.01
N GLY A 369 3.39 0.59 -14.39
CA GLY A 369 4.29 1.30 -13.50
C GLY A 369 3.98 2.79 -13.43
N LEU A 370 4.18 3.36 -12.24
CA LEU A 370 4.16 4.79 -12.02
C LEU A 370 5.57 5.31 -11.78
N GLY A 371 5.94 6.36 -12.49
CA GLY A 371 7.19 7.08 -12.26
C GLY A 371 7.00 8.59 -12.23
N ARG A 372 8.09 9.31 -11.99
CA ARG A 372 8.13 10.77 -12.01
C ARG A 372 9.43 11.27 -12.64
N ARG A 373 9.33 12.29 -13.50
CA ARG A 373 10.47 13.07 -13.97
C ARG A 373 10.64 14.29 -13.09
N THR A 374 11.74 14.37 -12.34
CA THR A 374 11.95 15.41 -11.33
C THR A 374 12.10 16.81 -11.94
N SER A 375 12.72 16.92 -13.13
CA SER A 375 12.98 18.20 -13.80
C SER A 375 11.71 19.00 -14.14
N ILE A 376 10.61 18.29 -14.36
CA ILE A 376 9.35 18.86 -14.88
C ILE A 376 8.14 18.49 -14.02
N GLY A 377 8.33 17.76 -12.92
CA GLY A 377 7.26 17.29 -12.03
C GLY A 377 6.25 16.37 -12.72
N GLN A 378 6.55 15.87 -13.93
CA GLN A 378 5.56 15.13 -14.70
C GLN A 378 5.51 13.65 -14.27
N PRO A 379 4.31 13.13 -13.96
CA PRO A 379 4.12 11.70 -13.80
C PRO A 379 4.36 10.98 -15.12
N VAL A 380 4.99 9.80 -15.05
CA VAL A 380 5.18 8.93 -16.22
C VAL A 380 4.47 7.62 -15.97
N TRP A 381 3.77 7.15 -16.98
CA TRP A 381 3.08 5.87 -16.98
C TRP A 381 3.84 4.89 -17.86
N LEU A 382 4.08 3.73 -17.28
CA LEU A 382 4.68 2.61 -17.98
C LEU A 382 3.59 1.57 -18.17
N THR A 383 3.38 1.14 -19.41
CA THR A 383 2.46 0.04 -19.72
C THR A 383 3.15 -0.98 -20.63
N CYS A 384 3.04 -2.27 -20.30
CA CYS A 384 3.41 -3.36 -21.21
C CYS A 384 2.36 -3.53 -22.33
N HIS A 385 2.80 -3.95 -23.51
CA HIS A 385 1.91 -4.49 -24.54
C HIS A 385 1.80 -6.01 -24.39
N ASN A 386 0.57 -6.54 -24.32
CA ASN A 386 0.29 -7.97 -24.42
C ASN A 386 -0.04 -8.41 -25.86
#